data_AF-A0A849SN56-F1
#
_entry.id   AF-A0A849SN56-F1
#
_cell.length_a   1.000
_cell.length_b   1.000
_cell.length_c   1.000
_cell.angle_alpha   90.00
_cell.angle_beta   90.00
_cell.angle_gamma   90.00
#
_symmetry.space_group_name_H-M   'P 1'
#
loop_
_entity.id
_entity.type
_entity.pdbx_description
1 polymer ?
#
loop_
_entity_poly.entity_id
_entity_poly.type
_entity_poly.pdbx_seq_one_letter_code
_entity_poly.pdbx_strand_id
1 'polypeptide(L)'
;MSHAPAWWDPFPAERFWLGLPSVEGDVMHLATPQLDGRHVRTRSHELIRRVRRGDVVFHYDEVRQGIVAWSQPRGRLERRMLDWTIDPSESGGRRDEVRAQPSWTMPLGHVTPIEPMVPLDQVARAQWGLFPALRALEDAVGAPLEYPFAICSPVETLVLAGHVFKLPAILIERIPGLAGVADQMEWFSPAASAGRHLVPARTQVAA
;
A
#
# COMPACT_ATOMS: atom_id res chain seq x y z
N MET A 1 3.25 -19.17 16.22
CA MET A 1 2.23 -18.10 16.22
C MET A 1 1.65 -18.06 14.82
N SER A 2 0.39 -18.46 14.66
CA SER A 2 -0.27 -18.48 13.35
C SER A 2 -0.58 -17.03 12.97
N HIS A 3 0.12 -16.50 11.97
CA HIS A 3 -0.28 -15.23 11.35
C HIS A 3 -1.69 -15.43 10.77
N ALA A 4 -2.62 -14.52 11.07
CA ALA A 4 -3.90 -14.52 10.38
C ALA A 4 -3.63 -14.56 8.86
N PRO A 5 -4.33 -15.42 8.09
CA PRO A 5 -4.17 -15.43 6.65
C PRO A 5 -4.43 -14.02 6.12
N ALA A 6 -3.57 -13.58 5.20
CA ALA A 6 -3.72 -12.26 4.62
C ALA A 6 -5.07 -12.20 3.88
N TRP A 7 -5.92 -11.22 4.22
CA TRP A 7 -7.30 -11.16 3.72
C TRP A 7 -7.37 -11.12 2.19
N TRP A 8 -6.31 -10.63 1.53
CA TRP A 8 -6.18 -10.53 0.08
C TRP A 8 -5.73 -11.83 -0.61
N ASP A 9 -5.18 -12.82 0.10
CA ASP A 9 -4.62 -14.04 -0.52
C ASP A 9 -5.64 -14.78 -1.44
N PRO A 10 -6.95 -14.85 -1.13
CA PRO A 10 -7.95 -15.47 -2.01
C PRO A 10 -8.36 -14.64 -3.23
N PHE A 11 -7.99 -13.36 -3.28
CA PHE A 11 -8.52 -12.39 -4.25
C PHE A 11 -7.43 -11.96 -5.25
N PRO A 12 -7.41 -12.49 -6.49
CA PRO A 12 -6.35 -12.18 -7.45
C PRO A 12 -6.36 -10.71 -7.91
N ALA A 13 -7.49 -10.02 -7.79
CA ALA A 13 -7.59 -8.58 -8.05
C ALA A 13 -6.84 -7.73 -7.00
N GLU A 14 -6.59 -8.27 -5.80
CA GLU A 14 -5.91 -7.57 -4.72
C GLU A 14 -4.39 -7.63 -4.91
N ARG A 15 -3.91 -6.88 -5.91
CA ARG A 15 -2.49 -6.85 -6.34
C ARG A 15 -1.83 -5.48 -6.21
N PHE A 16 -2.46 -4.56 -5.50
CA PHE A 16 -2.00 -3.18 -5.35
C PHE A 16 -1.36 -2.94 -3.99
N TRP A 17 -0.31 -2.11 -3.98
CA TRP A 17 0.47 -1.74 -2.80
C TRP A 17 0.78 -0.25 -2.83
N LEU A 18 0.92 0.36 -1.66
CA LEU A 18 1.48 1.70 -1.51
C LEU A 18 2.89 1.58 -0.92
N GLY A 19 3.88 2.13 -1.61
CA GLY A 19 5.22 2.36 -1.09
C GLY A 19 5.34 3.80 -0.59
N LEU A 20 5.78 3.95 0.66
CA LEU A 20 6.22 5.23 1.19
C LEU A 20 7.74 5.37 0.98
N PRO A 21 8.25 6.60 0.86
CA PRO A 21 9.68 6.85 0.78
C PRO A 21 10.37 6.18 1.97
N SER A 22 11.33 5.31 1.66
CA SER A 22 11.99 4.46 2.67
C SER A 22 13.45 4.86 2.84
N VAL A 23 14.14 5.11 1.73
CA VAL A 23 15.53 5.58 1.70
C VAL A 23 15.60 6.74 0.70
N GLU A 24 16.24 7.83 1.11
CA GLU A 24 16.33 9.04 0.31
C GLU A 24 16.92 8.74 -1.08
N GLY A 25 16.14 9.00 -2.12
CA GLY A 25 16.56 8.86 -3.52
C GLY A 25 16.50 7.44 -4.12
N ASP A 26 16.24 6.37 -3.36
CA ASP A 26 16.10 5.02 -3.94
C ASP A 26 14.66 4.72 -4.36
N VAL A 27 14.33 5.13 -5.59
CA VAL A 27 13.03 4.81 -6.21
C VAL A 27 13.01 3.47 -6.94
N MET A 28 14.17 2.82 -7.04
CA MET A 28 14.35 1.56 -7.78
C MET A 28 14.14 0.33 -6.89
N HIS A 29 13.99 0.52 -5.59
CA HIS A 29 13.68 -0.54 -4.65
C HIS A 29 12.53 -0.11 -3.73
N LEU A 30 11.61 -1.04 -3.48
CA LEU A 30 10.76 -0.95 -2.32
C LEU A 30 11.55 -1.51 -1.14
N ALA A 31 11.62 -0.79 -0.03
CA ALA A 31 12.41 -1.20 1.12
C ALA A 31 11.64 -1.07 2.43
N THR A 32 11.99 -1.90 3.41
CA THR A 32 11.53 -1.78 4.79
C THR A 32 12.56 -2.42 5.72
N PRO A 33 12.82 -1.86 6.91
CA PRO A 33 13.67 -2.52 7.89
C PRO A 33 13.00 -3.82 8.37
N GLN A 34 13.79 -4.83 8.72
CA GLN A 34 13.24 -6.12 9.20
C GLN A 34 12.65 -6.01 10.60
N LEU A 35 13.08 -4.99 11.35
CA LEU A 35 12.67 -4.66 12.71
C LEU A 35 12.44 -3.15 12.78
N ASP A 36 11.64 -2.66 13.73
CA ASP A 36 11.56 -1.23 14.04
C ASP A 36 12.79 -0.76 14.84
N GLY A 37 12.86 0.55 15.15
CA GLY A 37 13.97 1.10 15.94
C GLY A 37 14.09 0.53 17.36
N ARG A 38 13.05 -0.16 17.84
CA ARG A 38 13.00 -0.90 19.12
C ARG A 38 13.32 -2.39 18.96
N HIS A 39 13.74 -2.82 17.77
CA HIS A 39 14.08 -4.20 17.42
C HIS A 39 12.87 -5.17 17.48
N VAL A 40 11.66 -4.65 17.29
CA VAL A 40 10.43 -5.44 17.25
C VAL A 40 9.98 -5.63 15.80
N ARG A 41 9.41 -6.81 15.50
CA ARG A 41 8.76 -7.04 14.20
C ARG A 41 7.39 -6.38 14.20
N THR A 42 7.17 -5.47 13.28
CA THR A 42 5.85 -4.91 13.00
C THR A 42 5.23 -5.63 11.81
N ARG A 43 3.89 -5.70 11.78
CA ARG A 43 3.18 -6.38 10.69
C ARG A 43 3.38 -5.68 9.35
N SER A 44 3.48 -4.34 9.35
CA SER A 44 3.78 -3.53 8.16
C SER A 44 5.14 -3.86 7.55
N HIS A 45 6.18 -4.14 8.36
CA HIS A 45 7.49 -4.55 7.84
C HIS A 45 7.48 -5.93 7.18
N GLU A 46 6.51 -6.78 7.52
CA GLU A 46 6.35 -8.09 6.88
C GLU A 46 5.58 -8.02 5.56
N LEU A 47 4.85 -6.93 5.28
CA LEU A 47 4.01 -6.81 4.08
C LEU A 47 4.83 -6.86 2.79
N ILE A 48 6.05 -6.31 2.77
CA ILE A 48 6.93 -6.39 1.61
C ILE A 48 7.18 -7.84 1.15
N ARG A 49 7.15 -8.81 2.08
CA ARG A 49 7.39 -10.22 1.79
C ARG A 49 6.23 -10.86 1.03
N ARG A 50 5.09 -10.17 0.97
CA ARG A 50 3.88 -10.57 0.25
C ARG A 50 3.77 -9.93 -1.13
N VAL A 51 4.62 -8.97 -1.44
CA VAL A 51 4.73 -8.35 -2.78
C VAL A 51 5.27 -9.39 -3.76
N ARG A 52 4.58 -9.59 -4.87
CA ARG A 52 4.87 -10.60 -5.89
C ARG A 52 5.05 -9.97 -7.27
N ARG A 53 5.69 -10.73 -8.16
CA ARG A 53 5.70 -10.38 -9.59
C ARG A 53 4.27 -10.34 -10.12
N GLY A 54 3.93 -9.26 -10.84
CA GLY A 54 2.59 -9.01 -11.35
C GLY A 54 1.77 -8.03 -10.50
N ASP A 55 2.25 -7.71 -9.29
CA ASP A 55 1.68 -6.66 -8.47
C ASP A 55 2.05 -5.26 -8.99
N VAL A 56 1.32 -4.26 -8.51
CA VAL A 56 1.55 -2.84 -8.78
C VAL A 56 1.87 -2.13 -7.47
N VAL A 57 2.98 -1.40 -7.47
CA VAL A 57 3.40 -0.56 -6.34
C VAL A 57 3.20 0.90 -6.73
N PHE A 58 2.29 1.58 -6.05
CA PHE A 58 2.09 3.01 -6.15
C PHE A 58 3.04 3.75 -5.22
N HIS A 59 3.55 4.89 -5.66
CA HIS A 59 4.54 5.70 -4.95
C HIS A 59 3.92 6.96 -4.40
N TYR A 60 3.95 7.12 -3.08
CA TYR A 60 3.54 8.34 -2.40
C TYR A 60 4.71 9.32 -2.31
N ASP A 61 4.40 10.60 -2.52
CA ASP A 61 5.32 11.72 -2.33
C ASP A 61 4.82 12.58 -1.17
N GLU A 62 5.59 12.61 -0.08
CA GLU A 62 5.28 13.38 1.13
C GLU A 62 5.30 14.89 0.88
N VAL A 63 6.16 15.40 -0.01
CA VAL A 63 6.24 16.84 -0.29
C VAL A 63 5.03 17.30 -1.10
N ARG A 64 4.63 16.50 -2.09
CA ARG A 64 3.49 16.78 -2.96
C ARG A 64 2.15 16.34 -2.37
N GLN A 65 2.16 15.60 -1.26
CA GLN A 65 0.98 15.07 -0.58
C GLN A 65 0.07 14.31 -1.56
N GLY A 66 0.63 13.34 -2.28
CA GLY A 66 -0.12 12.59 -3.29
C GLY A 66 0.60 11.35 -3.82
N ILE A 67 -0.13 10.54 -4.57
CA ILE A 67 0.41 9.39 -5.31
C ILE A 67 0.84 9.90 -6.68
N VAL A 68 2.14 9.78 -6.97
CA VAL A 68 2.78 10.47 -8.10
C VAL A 68 3.25 9.53 -9.20
N ALA A 69 3.43 8.25 -8.89
CA ALA A 69 3.97 7.28 -9.83
C ALA A 69 3.56 5.85 -9.46
N TRP A 70 3.86 4.91 -10.34
CA TRP A 70 3.72 3.49 -10.07
C TRP A 70 4.89 2.71 -10.69
N SER A 71 5.08 1.48 -10.22
CA SER A 71 6.07 0.55 -10.74
C SER A 71 5.62 -0.90 -10.50
N GLN A 72 6.40 -1.85 -11.00
CA GLN A 72 6.17 -3.28 -10.79
C GLN A 72 7.37 -3.95 -10.13
N PRO A 73 7.17 -4.91 -9.22
CA PRO A 73 8.25 -5.73 -8.69
C PRO A 73 9.01 -6.48 -9.78
N ARG A 74 10.33 -6.43 -9.71
CA ARG A 74 11.27 -7.13 -10.58
C ARG A 74 12.20 -7.99 -9.74
N GLY A 75 12.33 -9.26 -10.10
CA GLY A 75 13.22 -10.17 -9.39
C GLY A 75 12.64 -10.72 -8.09
N ARG A 76 13.53 -10.97 -7.14
CA ARG A 76 13.23 -11.63 -5.86
C ARG A 76 13.42 -10.67 -4.70
N LEU A 77 12.75 -10.95 -3.59
CA LEU A 77 13.01 -10.26 -2.33
C LEU A 77 14.46 -10.52 -1.88
N GLU A 78 15.15 -9.47 -1.51
CA GLU A 78 16.54 -9.49 -1.07
C GLU A 78 16.68 -8.98 0.36
N ARG A 79 17.74 -9.44 1.04
CA ARG A 79 18.18 -8.90 2.33
C ARG A 79 19.35 -7.98 2.09
N ARG A 80 19.28 -6.75 2.60
CA ARG A 80 20.36 -5.76 2.50
C ARG A 80 20.51 -5.04 3.83
N MET A 81 21.69 -4.46 4.07
CA MET A 81 21.84 -3.45 5.12
C MET A 81 21.59 -2.10 4.46
N LEU A 82 20.65 -1.33 5.00
CA LEU A 82 20.32 0.02 4.53
C LEU A 82 20.37 1.00 5.69
N ASP A 83 20.70 2.25 5.39
CA ASP A 83 20.68 3.34 6.36
C ASP A 83 19.27 3.91 6.47
N TRP A 84 18.74 3.97 7.69
CA TRP A 84 17.41 4.48 7.98
C TRP A 84 17.48 5.63 8.97
N THR A 85 16.74 6.70 8.70
CA THR A 85 16.44 7.71 9.69
C THR A 85 15.48 7.12 10.73
N ILE A 86 15.90 7.10 11.98
CA ILE A 86 15.13 6.58 13.11
C ILE A 86 14.21 7.69 13.64
N ASP A 87 12.93 7.35 13.85
CA ASP A 87 11.99 8.27 14.47
C ASP A 87 12.49 8.68 15.87
N PRO A 88 12.41 9.97 16.26
CA PRO A 88 12.82 10.43 17.58
C PRO A 88 12.19 9.66 18.76
N SER A 89 10.97 9.14 18.59
CA SER A 89 10.26 8.32 19.57
C SER A 89 10.84 6.90 19.75
N GLU A 90 11.70 6.48 18.81
CA GLU A 90 12.42 5.22 18.80
C GLU A 90 13.91 5.37 19.15
N SER A 91 14.49 6.55 18.92
CA SER A 91 15.89 6.88 19.24
C SER A 91 16.10 7.43 20.67
N GLY A 92 15.05 7.45 21.51
CA GLY A 92 15.12 8.06 22.83
C GLY A 92 15.24 9.59 22.79
N GLY A 93 14.68 10.23 21.77
CA GLY A 93 14.61 11.68 21.61
C GLY A 93 15.72 12.30 20.76
N ARG A 94 16.61 11.50 20.15
CA ARG A 94 17.67 11.99 19.25
C ARG A 94 17.09 12.23 17.86
N ARG A 95 17.03 13.48 17.43
CA ARG A 95 16.62 13.83 16.06
C ARG A 95 17.70 13.41 15.07
N ASP A 96 17.27 13.01 13.88
CA ASP A 96 18.11 12.71 12.72
C ASP A 96 19.14 11.59 12.95
N GLU A 97 18.86 10.65 13.88
CA GLU A 97 19.71 9.48 14.05
C GLU A 97 19.54 8.55 12.84
N VAL A 98 20.61 8.40 12.06
CA VAL A 98 20.68 7.44 10.96
C VAL A 98 21.35 6.16 11.46
N ARG A 99 20.73 5.00 11.21
CA ARG A 99 21.26 3.70 11.60
C ARG A 99 21.18 2.70 10.45
N ALA A 100 22.30 2.00 10.21
CA ALA A 100 22.32 0.84 9.33
C ALA A 100 21.50 -0.30 9.96
N GLN A 101 20.45 -0.76 9.28
CA GLN A 101 19.58 -1.84 9.75
C GLN A 101 19.45 -2.95 8.71
N PRO A 102 19.30 -4.22 9.15
CA PRO A 102 18.88 -5.29 8.26
C PRO A 102 17.52 -4.94 7.67
N SER A 103 17.41 -5.02 6.35
CA SER A 103 16.23 -4.64 5.59
C SER A 103 15.82 -5.72 4.62
N TRP A 104 14.55 -5.69 4.27
CA TRP A 104 14.01 -6.34 3.09
C TRP A 104 13.97 -5.33 1.95
N THR A 105 14.34 -5.78 0.77
CA THR A 105 14.30 -4.96 -0.45
C THR A 105 13.68 -5.76 -1.58
N MET A 106 12.75 -5.14 -2.31
CA MET A 106 12.16 -5.68 -3.52
C MET A 106 12.59 -4.77 -4.68
N PRO A 107 13.41 -5.26 -5.63
CA PRO A 107 13.74 -4.46 -6.79
C PRO A 107 12.47 -4.13 -7.58
N LEU A 108 12.39 -2.91 -8.07
CA LEU A 108 11.28 -2.40 -8.87
C LEU A 108 11.74 -2.19 -10.31
N GLY A 109 10.80 -2.27 -11.23
CA GLY A 109 11.01 -1.92 -12.62
C GLY A 109 11.09 -0.42 -12.83
N HIS A 110 10.87 0.00 -14.07
CA HIS A 110 10.75 1.41 -14.40
C HIS A 110 9.63 2.06 -13.57
N VAL A 111 9.92 3.25 -13.06
CA VAL A 111 8.96 4.09 -12.34
C VAL A 111 8.25 4.97 -13.36
N THR A 112 6.95 4.75 -13.52
CA THR A 112 6.10 5.45 -14.47
C THR A 112 5.30 6.54 -13.74
N PRO A 113 5.42 7.82 -14.11
CA PRO A 113 4.61 8.90 -13.53
C PRO A 113 3.11 8.70 -13.73
N ILE A 114 2.31 9.21 -12.80
CA ILE A 114 0.85 9.34 -12.93
C ILE A 114 0.56 10.82 -13.20
N GLU A 115 -0.06 11.10 -14.34
CA GLU A 115 -0.40 12.47 -14.75
C GLU A 115 -1.90 12.59 -15.06
N PRO A 116 -2.65 13.47 -14.35
CA PRO A 116 -2.20 14.25 -13.19
C PRO A 116 -1.94 13.34 -11.97
N MET A 117 -1.07 13.77 -11.04
CA MET A 117 -0.89 13.05 -9.78
C MET A 117 -2.22 12.93 -9.03
N VAL A 118 -2.34 11.92 -8.17
CA VAL A 118 -3.53 11.74 -7.32
C VAL A 118 -3.27 12.42 -5.98
N PRO A 119 -3.87 13.59 -5.70
CA PRO A 119 -3.70 14.28 -4.43
C PRO A 119 -4.45 13.57 -3.29
N LEU A 120 -3.99 13.80 -2.05
CA LEU A 120 -4.52 13.15 -0.85
C LEU A 120 -5.99 13.47 -0.57
N ASP A 121 -6.47 14.66 -0.98
CA ASP A 121 -7.89 15.04 -0.85
C ASP A 121 -8.80 14.20 -1.76
N GLN A 122 -8.30 13.73 -2.91
CA GLN A 122 -9.01 12.79 -3.77
C GLN A 122 -9.10 11.40 -3.13
N VAL A 123 -8.02 10.96 -2.48
CA VAL A 123 -8.02 9.72 -1.69
C VAL A 123 -9.04 9.83 -0.55
N ALA A 124 -9.04 10.95 0.19
CA ALA A 124 -9.99 11.19 1.28
C ALA A 124 -11.45 11.10 0.80
N ARG A 125 -11.80 11.76 -0.31
CA ARG A 125 -13.15 11.71 -0.89
C ARG A 125 -13.57 10.29 -1.28
N ALA A 126 -12.68 9.56 -1.95
CA ALA A 126 -12.95 8.19 -2.38
C ALA A 126 -13.14 7.26 -1.18
N GLN A 127 -12.23 7.34 -0.21
CA GLN A 127 -12.30 6.57 1.04
C GLN A 127 -13.55 6.88 1.84
N TRP A 128 -13.94 8.16 1.97
CA TRP A 128 -15.14 8.55 2.68
C TRP A 128 -16.40 7.96 2.05
N GLY A 129 -16.51 8.03 0.72
CA GLY A 129 -17.62 7.41 -0.02
C GLY A 129 -17.62 5.88 0.06
N LEU A 130 -16.45 5.26 0.27
CA LEU A 130 -16.28 3.82 0.39
C LEU A 130 -16.33 3.31 1.83
N PHE A 131 -16.42 4.18 2.84
CA PHE A 131 -16.28 3.75 4.23
C PHE A 131 -17.19 2.58 4.62
N PRO A 132 -18.50 2.55 4.25
CA PRO A 132 -19.35 1.40 4.52
C PRO A 132 -18.88 0.11 3.84
N ALA A 133 -18.33 0.21 2.62
CA ALA A 133 -17.84 -0.96 1.88
C ALA A 133 -16.51 -1.47 2.44
N LEU A 134 -15.61 -0.59 2.86
CA LEU A 134 -14.36 -0.95 3.54
C LEU A 134 -14.65 -1.63 4.88
N ARG A 135 -15.63 -1.13 5.65
CA ARG A 135 -16.10 -1.77 6.89
C ARG A 135 -16.73 -3.13 6.65
N ALA A 136 -17.60 -3.25 5.66
CA ALA A 136 -18.18 -4.54 5.29
C ALA A 136 -17.11 -5.56 4.86
N LEU A 137 -16.05 -5.10 4.18
CA LEU A 137 -14.91 -5.95 3.84
C LEU A 137 -14.13 -6.39 5.08
N GLU A 138 -13.84 -5.48 6.02
CA GLU A 138 -13.23 -5.82 7.33
C GLU A 138 -14.05 -6.85 8.09
N ASP A 139 -15.37 -6.67 8.17
CA ASP A 139 -16.28 -7.59 8.84
C ASP A 139 -16.30 -8.96 8.16
N ALA A 140 -16.32 -8.99 6.82
CA ALA A 140 -16.33 -10.23 6.05
C ALA A 140 -15.01 -11.02 6.19
N VAL A 141 -13.87 -10.34 6.28
CA VAL A 141 -12.56 -10.98 6.41
C VAL A 141 -12.16 -11.21 7.87
N GLY A 142 -12.88 -10.61 8.83
CA GLY A 142 -12.64 -10.74 10.27
C GLY A 142 -11.31 -10.14 10.75
N ALA A 143 -10.72 -9.24 9.97
CA ALA A 143 -9.42 -8.64 10.25
C ALA A 143 -9.32 -7.21 9.69
N PRO A 144 -8.53 -6.32 10.32
CA PRO A 144 -8.24 -5.00 9.76
C PRO A 144 -7.58 -5.12 8.37
N LEU A 145 -7.91 -4.22 7.45
CA LEU A 145 -7.38 -4.28 6.08
C LEU A 145 -5.92 -3.86 5.95
N GLU A 146 -5.34 -3.26 6.99
CA GLU A 146 -3.97 -2.71 6.99
C GLU A 146 -3.77 -1.68 5.87
N TYR A 147 -4.85 -0.94 5.58
CA TYR A 147 -4.93 0.11 4.58
C TYR A 147 -4.16 1.37 5.04
N PRO A 148 -3.46 2.10 4.15
CA PRO A 148 -2.46 3.09 4.52
C PRO A 148 -3.00 4.42 5.04
N PHE A 149 -4.31 4.65 5.06
CA PHE A 149 -4.83 5.99 5.29
C PHE A 149 -5.83 6.05 6.45
N ALA A 150 -5.63 7.02 7.34
CA ALA A 150 -6.54 7.32 8.43
C ALA A 150 -7.83 7.99 7.91
N ILE A 151 -8.97 7.68 8.52
CA ILE A 151 -10.24 8.31 8.12
C ILE A 151 -10.45 9.55 8.99
N CYS A 152 -10.22 10.74 8.41
CA CYS A 152 -10.36 12.00 9.14
C CYS A 152 -11.65 12.73 8.76
N SER A 153 -11.77 13.19 7.51
CA SER A 153 -12.94 13.89 7.00
C SER A 153 -13.19 13.56 5.51
N PRO A 154 -14.28 14.04 4.89
CA PRO A 154 -14.52 13.84 3.47
C PRO A 154 -13.45 14.43 2.54
N VAL A 155 -12.65 15.38 3.01
CA VAL A 155 -11.65 16.11 2.20
C VAL A 155 -10.23 15.99 2.74
N GLU A 156 -10.07 15.33 3.89
CA GLU A 156 -8.79 15.20 4.58
C GLU A 156 -8.58 13.75 5.02
N THR A 157 -7.37 13.26 4.78
CA THR A 157 -6.88 11.97 5.26
C THR A 157 -5.39 12.09 5.55
N LEU A 158 -4.85 11.17 6.34
CA LEU A 158 -3.43 11.12 6.67
C LEU A 158 -2.90 9.75 6.29
N VAL A 159 -1.70 9.72 5.70
CA VAL A 159 -0.96 8.47 5.50
C VAL A 159 -0.46 7.97 6.86
N LEU A 160 -0.69 6.70 7.15
CA LEU A 160 -0.21 6.04 8.36
C LEU A 160 1.32 5.83 8.27
N ALA A 161 1.98 5.87 9.43
CA ALA A 161 3.41 5.60 9.52
C ALA A 161 3.73 4.16 9.11
N GLY A 162 4.71 4.00 8.22
CA GLY A 162 5.16 2.72 7.71
C GLY A 162 5.97 2.87 6.42
N HIS A 163 6.15 1.76 5.70
CA HIS A 163 6.94 1.75 4.47
C HIS A 163 6.19 1.11 3.31
N VAL A 164 5.42 0.06 3.59
CA VAL A 164 4.65 -0.68 2.59
C VAL A 164 3.28 -0.98 3.17
N PHE A 165 2.24 -0.74 2.39
CA PHE A 165 0.86 -0.99 2.78
C PHE A 165 0.08 -1.70 1.69
N LYS A 166 -0.93 -2.45 2.09
CA LYS A 166 -1.88 -3.03 1.14
C LYS A 166 -2.86 -1.95 0.69
N LEU A 167 -3.08 -1.84 -0.62
CA LEU A 167 -4.14 -1.00 -1.18
C LEU A 167 -5.28 -1.88 -1.70
N PRO A 168 -6.49 -1.80 -1.10
CA PRO A 168 -7.66 -2.50 -1.60
C PRO A 168 -8.01 -2.10 -3.03
N ALA A 169 -8.31 -3.08 -3.89
CA ALA A 169 -8.67 -2.85 -5.29
C ALA A 169 -9.88 -1.91 -5.44
N ILE A 170 -10.86 -2.02 -4.53
CA ILE A 170 -12.05 -1.16 -4.51
C ILE A 170 -11.71 0.34 -4.41
N LEU A 171 -10.59 0.71 -3.79
CA LEU A 171 -10.17 2.11 -3.76
C LEU A 171 -9.54 2.52 -5.10
N ILE A 172 -8.72 1.64 -5.67
CA ILE A 172 -8.03 1.87 -6.94
C ILE A 172 -9.04 2.22 -8.03
N GLU A 173 -10.12 1.47 -8.15
CA GLU A 173 -11.15 1.71 -9.17
C GLU A 173 -11.95 2.99 -8.98
N ARG A 174 -12.02 3.52 -7.75
CA ARG A 174 -12.75 4.76 -7.44
C ARG A 174 -11.92 6.01 -7.67
N ILE A 175 -10.62 5.87 -7.89
CA ILE A 175 -9.71 6.98 -8.10
C ILE A 175 -9.23 6.95 -9.55
N PRO A 176 -9.74 7.82 -10.45
CA PRO A 176 -9.45 7.79 -11.88
C PRO A 176 -7.97 7.61 -12.26
N GLY A 177 -7.05 8.32 -11.59
CA GLY A 177 -5.61 8.19 -11.86
C GLY A 177 -5.04 6.80 -11.53
N LEU A 178 -5.55 6.13 -10.49
CA LEU A 178 -5.14 4.78 -10.13
C LEU A 178 -5.87 3.72 -10.94
N ALA A 179 -7.16 3.94 -11.21
CA ALA A 179 -7.98 3.09 -12.09
C ALA A 179 -7.36 2.99 -13.49
N GLY A 180 -6.89 4.12 -14.05
CA GLY A 180 -6.21 4.14 -15.33
C GLY A 180 -4.93 3.29 -15.35
N VAL A 181 -4.21 3.19 -14.22
CA VAL A 181 -3.07 2.27 -14.09
C VAL A 181 -3.55 0.81 -14.04
N ALA A 182 -4.60 0.52 -13.28
CA ALA A 182 -5.17 -0.82 -13.21
C ALA A 182 -5.62 -1.32 -14.60
N ASP A 183 -6.30 -0.47 -15.38
CA ASP A 183 -6.76 -0.77 -16.73
C ASP A 183 -5.59 -1.06 -17.69
N GLN A 184 -4.52 -0.26 -17.62
CA GLN A 184 -3.29 -0.53 -18.37
C GLN A 184 -2.72 -1.90 -18.02
N MET A 185 -2.75 -2.30 -16.75
CA MET A 185 -2.20 -3.58 -16.31
C MET A 185 -3.10 -4.78 -16.64
N GLU A 186 -4.43 -4.60 -16.68
CA GLU A 186 -5.35 -5.60 -17.22
C GLU A 186 -5.13 -5.81 -18.73
N TRP A 187 -4.89 -4.74 -19.48
CA TRP A 187 -4.54 -4.82 -20.90
C TRP A 187 -3.27 -5.66 -21.14
N PHE A 188 -2.29 -5.60 -20.24
CA PHE A 188 -1.08 -6.44 -20.30
C PHE A 188 -1.23 -7.83 -19.65
N SER A 189 -2.40 -8.19 -19.14
CA SER A 189 -2.68 -9.50 -18.53
C SER A 189 -4.02 -10.07 -19.00
N PRO A 190 -4.07 -10.76 -20.16
CA PRO A 190 -5.31 -11.35 -20.69
C PRO A 190 -5.93 -12.46 -19.81
N ALA A 191 -5.29 -12.85 -18.70
CA ALA A 191 -5.79 -13.86 -17.77
C ALA A 191 -6.61 -13.29 -16.58
N ALA A 192 -6.68 -11.98 -16.39
CA ALA A 192 -7.31 -11.36 -15.19
C ALA A 192 -8.80 -11.04 -15.34
N SER A 193 -9.39 -11.19 -16.53
CA SER A 193 -10.75 -10.73 -16.86
C SER A 193 -11.91 -11.50 -16.18
N ALA A 194 -11.62 -12.55 -15.39
CA ALA A 194 -12.63 -13.50 -14.92
C ALA A 194 -13.14 -13.30 -13.48
N GLY A 195 -12.79 -12.20 -12.79
CA GLY A 195 -13.20 -12.02 -11.39
C GLY A 195 -13.36 -10.56 -10.97
N ARG A 196 -14.42 -9.90 -11.45
CA ARG A 196 -14.82 -8.58 -10.93
C ARG A 196 -15.67 -8.72 -9.66
N HIS A 197 -15.17 -8.06 -8.61
CA HIS A 197 -15.81 -7.54 -7.39
C HIS A 197 -16.60 -8.41 -6.41
N LEU A 198 -16.12 -8.35 -5.16
CA LEU A 198 -16.96 -8.13 -3.99
C LEU A 198 -17.50 -6.69 -4.02
N VAL A 199 -18.73 -6.53 -4.50
CA VAL A 199 -19.69 -5.62 -3.87
C VAL A 199 -20.70 -6.55 -3.20
N PRO A 200 -20.82 -6.58 -1.86
CA PRO A 200 -21.92 -7.32 -1.25
C PRO A 200 -23.21 -6.74 -1.83
N ALA A 201 -24.00 -7.58 -2.50
CA ALA A 201 -25.28 -7.21 -3.04
C ALA A 201 -26.10 -6.54 -1.93
N ARG A 202 -26.64 -5.35 -2.21
CA ARG A 202 -27.64 -4.72 -1.36
C ARG A 202 -28.74 -5.76 -1.08
N THR A 203 -28.85 -6.21 0.17
CA THR A 203 -30.07 -6.84 0.64
C THR A 203 -31.16 -5.78 0.54
N GLN A 204 -31.99 -5.86 -0.50
CA GLN A 204 -33.30 -5.21 -0.48
C GLN A 204 -34.05 -5.80 0.71
N VAL A 205 -34.22 -5.00 1.77
CA VAL A 205 -35.26 -5.29 2.75
C VAL A 205 -36.57 -4.89 2.06
N ALA A 206 -37.32 -5.92 1.69
CA ALA A 206 -38.72 -5.78 1.29
C ALA A 206 -39.61 -5.71 2.53
N ALA A 207 -40.69 -4.94 2.38
CA ALA A 207 -41.80 -4.64 3.29
C ALA A 207 -41.58 -3.49 4.28
#